data_AF-A0A9P0J5Z7-F1
#
_entry.id   AF-A0A9P0J5Z7-F1
#
_cell.length_a   1.000
_cell.length_b   1.000
_cell.length_c   1.000
_cell.angle_alpha   90.00
_cell.angle_beta   90.00
_cell.angle_gamma   90.00
#
_symmetry.space_group_name_H-M   'P 1'
#
loop_
_entity.id
_entity.type
_entity.pdbx_description
1 polymer ?
#
loop_
_entity_poly.entity_id
_entity_poly.type
_entity_poly.pdbx_seq_one_letter_code
_entity_poly.pdbx_strand_id
1 'polypeptide(L)'
;MSVSKNRKISDESRVFQEKWSNNYFFIQIKEKAICLICQESIAVMKEYNLKRHYGTKHVAKYDMIQGQLRIDKLVLLMKNIQGQSSSLKKNHKDSEASVKASYIIAQKIAAKSKPFTDGEFIKECMEAASEILCPAQKQFFSKLSLSGVTVARSIEELGTDIENTAQLAIFVRGIDSNFNITEELAALFPMKGTTKSCDIFNALKLTLNRFDIKLNNLSGVITDGAPSMVGKNEGLVALIKKEMSACGALQLMQYHCIIHQENVCAKSVGFQTIMKDVVKIVNFIRSRALNHREFKNFLSEIDAEQGDVIYFTDVHWLSRGKVLKRVFDLKNKIFEFAASKGKIFKQLNDSEWKNDFAYLTDITLHLNELNLRLQRQNQLIHNLFDHIKAFENKLLLWEIQLKKYNTTHFPCMSKYNVTSTEKYAEAISDLKLQFDLRFLDFKANEKYFNLFSIPFSLSIEDVPENIWMKYTSDNVGQVLYKHSFSNNEQECFKISKYWI
;
A
#
# COMPACT_ATOMS: atom_id res chain seq x y z
N MET A 1 7.44 45.67 68.16
CA MET A 1 6.94 45.81 66.77
C MET A 1 6.29 44.50 66.35
N SER A 2 5.02 44.57 65.96
CA SER A 2 4.20 43.44 65.53
C SER A 2 4.74 42.81 64.24
N VAL A 3 5.15 41.54 64.30
CA VAL A 3 5.44 40.75 63.10
C VAL A 3 4.13 40.14 62.61
N SER A 4 3.70 40.55 61.42
CA SER A 4 2.54 40.04 60.70
C SER A 4 2.69 38.53 60.46
N LYS A 5 1.80 37.74 61.04
CA LYS A 5 1.66 36.31 60.69
C LYS A 5 1.12 36.22 59.25
N ASN A 6 1.99 35.87 58.31
CA ASN A 6 1.59 35.42 56.98
C ASN A 6 0.72 34.16 57.11
N ARG A 7 -0.53 34.25 56.64
CA ARG A 7 -1.52 33.16 56.68
C ARG A 7 -1.10 32.02 55.76
N LYS A 8 -1.16 30.77 56.24
CA LYS A 8 -0.77 29.58 55.48
C LYS A 8 -1.90 29.11 54.56
N ILE A 9 -1.49 28.63 53.39
CA ILE A 9 -2.29 28.17 52.25
C ILE A 9 -3.22 26.98 52.59
N SER A 10 -2.94 26.24 53.65
CA SER A 10 -3.69 25.07 54.12
C SER A 10 -4.99 25.39 54.86
N ASP A 11 -5.19 26.64 55.31
CA ASP A 11 -6.29 26.99 56.23
C ASP A 11 -7.58 27.42 55.49
N GLU A 12 -7.54 27.50 54.17
CA GLU A 12 -8.71 27.78 53.33
C GLU A 12 -9.20 26.47 52.74
N SER A 13 -10.37 26.00 53.16
CA SER A 13 -11.08 24.85 52.58
C SER A 13 -11.38 25.09 51.09
N ARG A 14 -10.42 24.76 50.22
CA ARG A 14 -10.43 24.99 48.75
C ARG A 14 -11.22 23.92 48.00
N VAL A 15 -12.47 23.74 48.40
CA VAL A 15 -13.39 22.81 47.77
C VAL A 15 -14.19 23.55 46.70
N PHE A 16 -14.33 22.93 45.53
CA PHE A 16 -15.18 23.47 44.47
C PHE A 16 -16.61 23.61 44.96
N GLN A 17 -17.23 24.75 44.71
CA GLN A 17 -18.61 25.00 45.10
C GLN A 17 -19.53 24.83 43.89
N GLU A 18 -20.58 24.02 44.00
CA GLU A 18 -21.53 23.78 42.89
C GLU A 18 -22.18 25.07 42.36
N LYS A 19 -22.36 26.08 43.23
CA LYS A 19 -22.84 27.41 42.83
C LYS A 19 -21.98 28.04 41.72
N TRP A 20 -20.70 27.70 41.62
CA TRP A 20 -19.80 28.23 40.58
C TRP A 20 -20.10 27.66 39.20
N SER A 21 -20.74 26.49 39.13
CA SER A 21 -21.24 25.96 37.86
C SER A 21 -22.32 26.86 37.30
N ASN A 22 -23.32 27.24 38.10
CA ASN A 22 -24.38 28.13 37.64
C ASN A 22 -23.88 29.59 37.48
N ASN A 23 -23.07 30.09 38.41
CA ASN A 23 -22.65 31.48 38.40
C ASN A 23 -21.62 31.78 37.29
N TYR A 24 -20.70 30.85 37.01
CA TYR A 24 -19.55 31.11 36.15
C TYR A 24 -19.32 30.07 35.05
N PHE A 25 -20.20 29.06 34.91
CA PHE A 25 -20.05 27.95 33.97
C PHE A 25 -18.77 27.13 34.15
N PHE A 26 -18.40 26.81 35.40
CA PHE A 26 -17.26 25.93 35.69
C PHE A 26 -17.70 24.56 36.20
N ILE A 27 -16.88 23.53 35.95
CA ILE A 27 -17.00 22.23 36.61
C ILE A 27 -15.64 21.80 37.14
N GLN A 28 -15.63 20.93 38.15
CA GLN A 28 -14.41 20.29 38.62
C GLN A 28 -14.16 18.99 37.85
N ILE A 29 -12.97 18.86 37.26
CA ILE A 29 -12.47 17.60 36.70
C ILE A 29 -11.10 17.33 37.34
N LYS A 30 -11.01 16.26 38.13
CA LYS A 30 -9.87 15.98 39.02
C LYS A 30 -9.61 17.16 39.98
N GLU A 31 -8.39 17.71 40.00
CA GLU A 31 -7.98 18.82 40.90
C GLU A 31 -8.03 20.20 40.24
N LYS A 32 -8.66 20.32 39.06
CA LYS A 32 -8.74 21.59 38.31
C LYS A 32 -10.18 21.98 38.03
N ALA A 33 -10.44 23.29 38.02
CA ALA A 33 -11.71 23.84 37.54
C ALA A 33 -11.62 24.09 36.03
N ILE A 34 -12.55 23.57 35.25
CA ILE A 34 -12.60 23.73 33.78
C ILE A 34 -13.79 24.60 33.39
N CYS A 35 -13.53 25.61 32.56
CA CYS A 35 -14.57 26.48 32.01
C CYS A 35 -15.36 25.74 30.93
N LEU A 36 -16.68 25.63 31.09
CA LEU A 36 -17.56 24.94 30.13
C LEU A 36 -17.70 25.70 28.79
N ILE A 37 -17.37 26.99 28.75
CA ILE A 37 -17.52 27.85 27.57
C ILE A 37 -16.30 27.76 26.65
N CYS A 38 -15.09 27.86 27.20
CA CYS A 38 -13.84 27.92 26.42
C CYS A 38 -12.85 26.79 26.74
N GLN A 39 -13.22 25.85 27.61
CA GLN A 39 -12.43 24.67 27.99
C GLN A 39 -11.07 24.95 28.67
N GLU A 40 -10.78 26.20 29.05
CA GLU A 40 -9.57 26.55 29.79
C GLU A 40 -9.62 26.02 31.24
N SER A 41 -8.48 25.50 31.73
CA SER A 41 -8.35 24.99 33.09
C SER A 41 -7.75 26.03 34.04
N ILE A 42 -8.36 26.21 35.21
CA ILE A 42 -7.87 27.01 36.32
C ILE A 42 -7.36 26.06 37.41
N ALA A 43 -6.03 26.11 37.66
CA ALA A 43 -5.37 25.24 38.64
C ALA A 43 -5.69 25.63 40.09
N VAL A 44 -5.92 26.92 40.37
CA VAL A 44 -6.20 27.42 41.72
C VAL A 44 -7.70 27.65 41.89
N MET A 45 -8.38 26.71 42.56
CA MET A 45 -9.82 26.72 42.82
C MET A 45 -10.22 27.77 43.87
N LYS A 46 -10.21 29.04 43.46
CA LYS A 46 -10.71 30.19 44.25
C LYS A 46 -11.77 30.94 43.46
N GLU A 47 -12.86 31.31 44.11
CA GLU A 47 -13.97 32.06 43.50
C GLU A 47 -13.50 33.31 42.75
N TYR A 48 -12.51 34.03 43.29
CA TYR A 48 -11.88 35.17 42.62
C TYR A 48 -11.32 34.83 41.23
N ASN A 49 -10.63 33.70 41.08
CA ASN A 49 -10.01 33.31 39.81
C ASN A 49 -11.07 32.93 38.75
N LEU A 50 -12.10 32.19 39.17
CA LEU A 50 -13.21 31.78 38.31
C LEU A 50 -14.04 33.00 37.88
N LYS A 51 -14.37 33.87 38.84
CA LYS A 51 -15.11 35.12 38.61
C LYS A 51 -14.32 36.07 37.71
N ARG A 52 -13.00 36.19 37.89
CA ARG A 52 -12.14 37.00 37.02
C ARG A 52 -12.12 36.45 35.60
N HIS A 53 -11.93 35.14 35.42
CA HIS A 53 -11.96 34.51 34.09
C HIS A 53 -13.31 34.71 33.39
N TYR A 54 -14.41 34.45 34.09
CA TYR A 54 -15.74 34.68 33.54
C TYR A 54 -15.97 36.17 33.23
N GLY A 55 -15.57 37.04 34.16
CA GLY A 55 -15.61 38.50 34.05
C GLY A 55 -14.94 39.06 32.80
N THR A 56 -13.72 38.60 32.50
CA THR A 56 -12.91 39.15 31.41
C THR A 56 -13.22 38.52 30.06
N LYS A 57 -13.64 37.24 30.01
CA LYS A 57 -13.79 36.51 28.74
C LYS A 57 -15.24 36.28 28.31
N HIS A 58 -16.19 36.20 29.26
CA HIS A 58 -17.52 35.65 28.98
C HIS A 58 -18.68 36.56 29.37
N VAL A 59 -18.50 37.54 30.26
CA VAL A 59 -19.58 38.43 30.73
C VAL A 59 -20.33 39.10 29.58
N ALA A 60 -19.63 39.68 28.61
CA ALA A 60 -20.27 40.42 27.50
C ALA A 60 -21.31 39.61 26.73
N LYS A 61 -21.18 38.27 26.70
CA LYS A 61 -22.05 37.38 25.92
C LYS A 61 -23.00 36.54 26.77
N TYR A 62 -22.59 36.18 27.99
CA TYR A 62 -23.29 35.17 28.79
C TYR A 62 -23.97 35.74 30.04
N ASP A 63 -23.72 37.01 30.41
CA ASP A 63 -24.36 37.63 31.57
C ASP A 63 -25.83 38.03 31.30
N MET A 64 -26.16 38.26 30.03
CA MET A 64 -27.54 38.47 29.57
C MET A 64 -28.42 37.22 29.69
N ILE A 65 -27.82 36.04 29.88
CA ILE A 65 -28.54 34.76 30.01
C ILE A 65 -28.78 34.48 31.49
N GLN A 66 -30.00 34.75 31.94
CA GLN A 66 -30.46 34.62 33.32
C GLN A 66 -31.59 33.57 33.44
N GLY A 67 -31.87 33.10 34.65
CA GLY A 67 -32.98 32.18 34.93
C GLY A 67 -32.84 30.82 34.24
N GLN A 68 -33.97 30.24 33.78
CA GLN A 68 -34.04 28.89 33.22
C GLN A 68 -33.16 28.70 31.98
N LEU A 69 -33.03 29.72 31.12
CA LEU A 69 -32.17 29.68 29.93
C LEU A 69 -30.70 29.46 30.27
N ARG A 70 -30.26 29.94 31.45
CA ARG A 70 -28.89 29.75 31.92
C ARG A 70 -28.63 28.29 32.31
N ILE A 71 -29.61 27.69 32.99
CA ILE A 71 -29.58 26.29 33.40
C ILE A 71 -29.59 25.39 32.17
N ASP A 72 -30.45 25.65 31.19
CA ASP A 72 -30.53 24.86 29.96
C ASP A 72 -29.22 24.93 29.15
N LYS A 73 -28.59 26.12 29.11
CA LYS A 73 -27.29 26.30 28.46
C LYS A 73 -26.17 25.55 29.17
N LEU A 74 -26.20 25.52 30.51
CA LEU A 74 -25.25 24.77 31.32
C LEU A 74 -25.37 23.27 31.05
N VAL A 75 -26.59 22.73 31.01
CA VAL A 75 -26.86 21.32 30.69
C VAL A 75 -26.38 20.97 29.28
N LEU A 76 -26.61 21.84 28.30
CA LEU A 76 -26.12 21.65 26.93
C LEU A 76 -24.59 21.60 26.84
N LEU A 77 -23.90 22.52 27.52
CA LEU A 77 -22.43 22.57 27.52
C LEU A 77 -21.83 21.36 28.25
N MET A 78 -22.46 20.88 29.32
CA MET A 78 -22.06 19.64 30.00
C MET A 78 -22.20 18.41 29.09
N LYS A 79 -23.28 18.31 28.30
CA LYS A 79 -23.47 17.23 27.32
C LYS A 79 -22.36 17.23 26.24
N ASN A 80 -21.96 18.41 25.76
CA ASN A 80 -20.91 18.53 24.75
C ASN A 80 -19.54 18.05 25.25
N ILE A 81 -19.18 18.35 26.51
CA ILE A 81 -17.92 17.87 27.11
C ILE A 81 -17.96 16.36 27.38
N GLN A 82 -19.10 15.82 27.83
CA GLN A 82 -19.26 14.38 28.01
C GLN A 82 -19.14 13.63 26.66
N GLY A 83 -19.73 14.16 25.58
CA GLY A 83 -19.65 13.60 24.22
C GLY A 83 -18.24 13.53 23.63
N GLN A 84 -17.39 14.53 23.91
CA GLN A 84 -15.98 14.53 23.47
C GLN A 84 -15.14 13.46 24.21
N SER A 85 -15.42 13.21 25.49
CA SER A 85 -14.72 12.17 26.28
C SER A 85 -15.15 10.74 25.94
N SER A 86 -16.40 10.53 25.52
CA SER A 86 -16.91 9.22 25.13
C SER A 86 -16.34 8.73 23.80
N SER A 87 -16.11 9.63 22.84
CA SER A 87 -15.51 9.27 21.53
C SER A 87 -14.05 8.84 21.67
N LEU A 88 -13.27 9.51 22.52
CA LEU A 88 -11.88 9.11 22.81
C LEU A 88 -11.80 7.76 23.56
N LYS A 89 -12.71 7.51 24.50
CA LYS A 89 -12.80 6.21 25.20
C LYS A 89 -13.29 5.08 24.29
N LYS A 90 -14.17 5.39 23.31
CA LYS A 90 -14.64 4.43 22.32
C LYS A 90 -13.51 4.02 21.38
N ASN A 91 -12.75 4.98 20.84
CA ASN A 91 -11.60 4.68 19.97
C ASN A 91 -10.53 3.83 20.68
N HIS A 92 -10.28 4.08 21.97
CA HIS A 92 -9.33 3.30 22.75
C HIS A 92 -9.80 1.86 23.03
N LYS A 93 -11.11 1.67 23.26
CA LYS A 93 -11.72 0.34 23.44
C LYS A 93 -11.82 -0.44 22.13
N ASP A 94 -12.15 0.22 21.03
CA ASP A 94 -12.24 -0.41 19.70
C ASP A 94 -10.85 -0.85 19.21
N SER A 95 -9.81 -0.06 19.52
CA SER A 95 -8.40 -0.44 19.30
C SER A 95 -7.99 -1.65 20.15
N GLU A 96 -8.33 -1.66 21.45
CA GLU A 96 -8.03 -2.79 22.36
C GLU A 96 -8.76 -4.08 21.98
N ALA A 97 -10.03 -3.99 21.59
CA ALA A 97 -10.82 -5.11 21.10
C ALA A 97 -10.23 -5.69 19.81
N SER A 98 -9.75 -4.83 18.91
CA SER A 98 -9.06 -5.24 17.67
C SER A 98 -7.77 -5.99 17.94
N VAL A 99 -6.95 -5.50 18.89
CA VAL A 99 -5.72 -6.21 19.30
C VAL A 99 -6.06 -7.54 19.97
N LYS A 100 -7.07 -7.59 20.84
CA LYS A 100 -7.47 -8.84 21.49
C LYS A 100 -7.97 -9.88 20.48
N ALA A 101 -8.78 -9.47 19.50
CA ALA A 101 -9.26 -10.34 18.44
C ALA A 101 -8.11 -10.92 17.61
N SER A 102 -7.11 -10.11 17.24
CA SER A 102 -5.97 -10.59 16.45
C SER A 102 -5.10 -11.60 17.19
N TYR A 103 -4.88 -11.43 18.50
CA TYR A 103 -4.18 -12.44 19.32
C TYR A 103 -4.94 -13.76 19.42
N ILE A 104 -6.28 -13.74 19.55
CA ILE A 104 -7.07 -14.98 19.59
C ILE A 104 -7.03 -15.72 18.25
N ILE A 105 -7.12 -14.99 17.13
CA ILE A 105 -6.98 -15.60 15.79
C ILE A 105 -5.58 -16.22 15.65
N ALA A 106 -4.53 -15.50 16.04
CA ALA A 106 -3.16 -16.01 15.99
C ALA A 106 -2.98 -17.29 16.84
N GLN A 107 -3.57 -17.33 18.04
CA GLN A 107 -3.57 -18.52 18.89
C GLN A 107 -4.29 -19.71 18.22
N LYS A 108 -5.44 -19.48 17.59
CA LYS A 108 -6.19 -20.52 16.87
C LYS A 108 -5.41 -21.07 15.68
N ILE A 109 -4.73 -20.19 14.94
CA ILE A 109 -3.84 -20.58 13.83
C ILE A 109 -2.71 -21.47 14.35
N ALA A 110 -2.03 -21.04 15.42
CA ALA A 110 -0.94 -21.81 16.02
C ALA A 110 -1.42 -23.18 16.54
N ALA A 111 -2.59 -23.23 17.20
CA ALA A 111 -3.10 -24.44 17.82
C ALA A 111 -3.66 -25.47 16.82
N LYS A 112 -4.31 -25.03 15.75
CA LYS A 112 -4.99 -25.94 14.82
C LYS A 112 -4.14 -26.37 13.63
N SER A 113 -3.08 -25.63 13.29
CA SER A 113 -2.17 -25.91 12.16
C SER A 113 -2.91 -26.26 10.85
N LYS A 114 -4.07 -25.65 10.65
CA LYS A 114 -4.96 -25.89 9.50
C LYS A 114 -4.56 -24.99 8.32
N PRO A 115 -4.69 -25.46 7.06
CA PRO A 115 -4.46 -24.60 5.90
C PRO A 115 -5.43 -23.41 5.87
N PHE A 116 -4.97 -22.26 5.38
CA PHE A 116 -5.79 -21.05 5.18
C PHE A 116 -6.91 -21.23 4.13
N THR A 117 -7.03 -22.41 3.53
CA THR A 117 -8.08 -22.80 2.59
C THR A 117 -9.19 -23.63 3.23
N ASP A 118 -9.09 -23.98 4.51
CA ASP A 118 -10.14 -24.69 5.25
C ASP A 118 -11.23 -23.68 5.66
N GLY A 119 -12.35 -23.68 4.95
CA GLY A 119 -13.42 -22.71 5.17
C GLY A 119 -14.11 -22.82 6.53
N GLU A 120 -14.16 -24.02 7.13
CA GLU A 120 -14.66 -24.18 8.50
C GLU A 120 -13.70 -23.54 9.52
N PHE A 121 -12.39 -23.68 9.29
CA PHE A 121 -11.41 -22.99 10.12
C PHE A 121 -11.50 -21.45 9.99
N ILE A 122 -11.73 -20.92 8.77
CA ILE A 122 -11.97 -19.50 8.55
C ILE A 122 -13.22 -19.04 9.31
N LYS A 123 -14.30 -19.81 9.25
CA LYS A 123 -15.55 -19.53 9.97
C LYS A 123 -15.32 -19.43 11.46
N GLU A 124 -14.62 -20.39 12.06
CA GLU A 124 -14.29 -20.37 13.49
C GLU A 124 -13.45 -19.14 13.89
N CYS A 125 -12.53 -18.69 13.02
CA CYS A 125 -11.76 -17.48 13.25
C CYS A 125 -12.66 -16.24 13.20
N MET A 126 -13.58 -16.17 12.23
CA MET A 126 -14.54 -15.07 12.10
C MET A 126 -15.51 -15.02 13.29
N GLU A 127 -16.03 -16.16 13.73
CA GLU A 127 -16.90 -16.24 14.91
C GLU A 127 -16.18 -15.73 16.16
N ALA A 128 -14.94 -16.15 16.38
CA ALA A 128 -14.14 -15.73 17.53
C ALA A 128 -13.80 -14.24 17.50
N ALA A 129 -13.53 -13.69 16.31
CA ALA A 129 -13.36 -12.25 16.12
C ALA A 129 -14.66 -11.49 16.39
N SER A 130 -15.78 -11.99 15.87
CA SER A 130 -17.11 -11.37 16.02
C SER A 130 -17.56 -11.31 17.48
N GLU A 131 -17.18 -12.31 18.29
CA GLU A 131 -17.47 -12.32 19.73
C GLU A 131 -16.77 -11.20 20.49
N ILE A 132 -15.66 -10.67 19.97
CA ILE A 132 -14.93 -9.56 20.59
C ILE A 132 -15.34 -8.23 19.96
N LEU A 133 -15.43 -8.18 18.64
CA LEU A 133 -15.60 -6.94 17.88
C LEU A 133 -17.07 -6.52 17.75
N CYS A 134 -17.97 -7.48 17.57
CA CYS A 134 -19.39 -7.23 17.33
C CYS A 134 -20.29 -8.36 17.88
N PRO A 135 -20.37 -8.55 19.21
CA PRO A 135 -21.06 -9.71 19.82
C PRO A 135 -22.53 -9.82 19.41
N ALA A 136 -23.22 -8.68 19.24
CA ALA A 136 -24.61 -8.61 18.80
C ALA A 136 -24.85 -9.24 17.41
N GLN A 137 -23.80 -9.36 16.59
CA GLN A 137 -23.85 -9.89 15.23
C GLN A 137 -23.27 -11.31 15.12
N LYS A 138 -22.76 -11.91 16.23
CA LYS A 138 -22.14 -13.25 16.25
C LYS A 138 -22.98 -14.32 15.54
N GLN A 139 -24.30 -14.28 15.74
CA GLN A 139 -25.25 -15.21 15.13
C GLN A 139 -25.29 -15.19 13.59
N PHE A 140 -24.85 -14.10 12.95
CA PHE A 140 -24.76 -14.03 11.49
C PHE A 140 -23.52 -14.76 10.99
N PHE A 141 -22.39 -14.64 11.70
CA PHE A 141 -21.16 -15.35 11.39
C PHE A 141 -21.32 -16.86 11.57
N SER A 142 -22.08 -17.30 12.59
CA SER A 142 -22.34 -18.74 12.80
C SER A 142 -23.24 -19.38 11.76
N LYS A 143 -24.02 -18.58 11.05
CA LYS A 143 -24.89 -19.03 9.94
C LYS A 143 -24.16 -19.09 8.60
N LEU A 144 -22.93 -18.58 8.49
CA LEU A 144 -22.13 -18.68 7.26
C LEU A 144 -21.84 -20.16 6.96
N SER A 145 -22.13 -20.61 5.74
CA SER A 145 -21.76 -21.97 5.30
C SER A 145 -20.45 -21.90 4.54
N LEU A 146 -19.35 -22.28 5.19
CA LEU A 146 -18.00 -22.30 4.61
C LEU A 146 -17.45 -23.72 4.48
N SER A 147 -18.32 -24.73 4.52
CA SER A 147 -17.93 -26.11 4.23
C SER A 147 -17.33 -26.21 2.83
N GLY A 148 -16.34 -27.10 2.65
CA GLY A 148 -15.64 -27.24 1.37
C GLY A 148 -16.58 -27.45 0.16
N VAL A 149 -17.69 -28.17 0.36
CA VAL A 149 -18.72 -28.39 -0.67
C VAL A 149 -19.53 -27.13 -0.97
N THR A 150 -19.84 -26.32 0.04
CA THR A 150 -20.57 -25.05 -0.18
C THR A 150 -19.67 -24.01 -0.82
N VAL A 151 -18.42 -23.90 -0.39
CA VAL A 151 -17.44 -22.98 -0.99
C VAL A 151 -17.20 -23.36 -2.45
N ALA A 152 -17.05 -24.64 -2.79
CA ALA A 152 -16.91 -25.08 -4.18
C ALA A 152 -18.12 -24.68 -5.04
N ARG A 153 -19.34 -24.94 -4.56
CA ARG A 153 -20.57 -24.57 -5.26
C ARG A 153 -20.77 -23.05 -5.36
N SER A 154 -20.45 -22.30 -4.31
CA SER A 154 -20.46 -20.83 -4.37
C SER A 154 -19.41 -20.31 -5.33
N ILE A 155 -18.25 -20.94 -5.46
CA ILE A 155 -17.24 -20.60 -6.48
C ILE A 155 -17.76 -20.94 -7.88
N GLU A 156 -18.48 -22.06 -8.07
CA GLU A 156 -19.13 -22.40 -9.34
C GLU A 156 -20.25 -21.40 -9.71
N GLU A 157 -21.08 -20.99 -8.74
CA GLU A 157 -22.12 -19.96 -8.91
C GLU A 157 -21.52 -18.55 -9.13
N LEU A 158 -20.40 -18.22 -8.47
CA LEU A 158 -19.67 -16.97 -8.64
C LEU A 158 -18.80 -16.97 -9.90
N GLY A 159 -18.43 -18.14 -10.42
CA GLY A 159 -17.63 -18.29 -11.65
C GLY A 159 -18.29 -17.63 -12.86
N THR A 160 -19.63 -17.52 -12.87
CA THR A 160 -20.35 -16.80 -13.92
C THR A 160 -20.30 -15.26 -13.81
N ASP A 161 -20.06 -14.69 -12.62
CA ASP A 161 -20.12 -13.23 -12.38
C ASP A 161 -18.77 -12.58 -12.02
N ILE A 162 -17.86 -13.32 -11.37
CA ILE A 162 -16.53 -12.82 -10.96
C ILE A 162 -15.53 -12.86 -12.12
N GLU A 163 -15.60 -13.85 -13.02
CA GLU A 163 -14.64 -13.98 -14.13
C GLU A 163 -14.74 -12.86 -15.18
N ASN A 164 -15.88 -12.13 -15.23
CA ASN A 164 -16.14 -11.15 -16.29
C ASN A 164 -16.39 -9.70 -15.80
N THR A 165 -16.37 -9.43 -14.49
CA THR A 165 -16.61 -8.07 -13.97
C THR A 165 -15.30 -7.39 -13.58
N ALA A 166 -14.84 -6.47 -14.43
CA ALA A 166 -13.67 -5.66 -14.18
C ALA A 166 -13.80 -4.87 -12.87
N GLN A 167 -12.74 -4.84 -12.06
CA GLN A 167 -12.70 -4.04 -10.84
C GLN A 167 -11.83 -2.78 -11.05
N LEU A 168 -12.27 -1.65 -10.51
CA LEU A 168 -11.50 -0.42 -10.47
C LEU A 168 -11.18 -0.09 -9.01
N ALA A 169 -9.90 -0.19 -8.65
CA ALA A 169 -9.41 0.33 -7.38
C ALA A 169 -8.89 1.77 -7.56
N ILE A 170 -9.14 2.61 -6.56
CA ILE A 170 -8.69 3.99 -6.53
C ILE A 170 -7.95 4.21 -5.21
N PHE A 171 -6.66 4.52 -5.28
CA PHE A 171 -5.86 4.88 -4.12
C PHE A 171 -5.62 6.40 -4.11
N VAL A 172 -5.66 7.00 -2.93
CA VAL A 172 -5.37 8.41 -2.71
C VAL A 172 -4.09 8.50 -1.89
N ARG A 173 -3.15 9.35 -2.31
CA ARG A 173 -1.86 9.51 -1.63
C ARG A 173 -1.59 10.97 -1.26
N GLY A 174 -2.12 11.39 -0.12
CA GLY A 174 -1.95 12.75 0.41
C GLY A 174 -0.59 12.98 1.09
N ILE A 175 -0.21 14.26 1.16
CA ILE A 175 0.88 14.75 2.00
C ILE A 175 0.32 15.92 2.81
N ASP A 176 0.43 15.88 4.13
CA ASP A 176 -0.05 16.95 4.99
C ASP A 176 0.99 18.09 5.14
N SER A 177 0.61 19.15 5.84
CA SER A 177 1.49 20.31 6.13
C SER A 177 2.70 19.97 7.00
N ASN A 178 2.68 18.82 7.67
CA ASN A 178 3.80 18.29 8.47
C ASN A 178 4.65 17.28 7.68
N PHE A 179 4.41 17.13 6.38
CA PHE A 179 5.08 16.18 5.49
C PHE A 179 4.81 14.70 5.83
N ASN A 180 3.73 14.39 6.53
CA ASN A 180 3.30 13.02 6.70
C ASN A 180 2.65 12.53 5.40
N ILE A 181 3.11 11.38 4.92
CA ILE A 181 2.58 10.74 3.71
C ILE A 181 1.52 9.73 4.13
N THR A 182 0.33 9.82 3.55
CA THR A 182 -0.76 8.86 3.74
C THR A 182 -1.17 8.27 2.41
N GLU A 183 -1.23 6.94 2.28
CA GLU A 183 -1.75 6.24 1.10
C GLU A 183 -2.89 5.33 1.53
N GLU A 184 -4.08 5.53 0.97
CA GLU A 184 -5.30 4.81 1.38
C GLU A 184 -6.07 4.31 0.16
N LEU A 185 -6.71 3.15 0.29
CA LEU A 185 -7.68 2.65 -0.69
C LEU A 185 -8.98 3.43 -0.52
N ALA A 186 -9.22 4.41 -1.40
CA ALA A 186 -10.37 5.30 -1.33
C ALA A 186 -11.66 4.65 -1.86
N ALA A 187 -11.56 3.84 -2.92
CA ALA A 187 -12.69 3.13 -3.46
C ALA A 187 -12.29 1.86 -4.23
N LEU A 188 -13.23 0.91 -4.27
CA LEU A 188 -13.20 -0.27 -5.13
C LEU A 188 -14.56 -0.37 -5.83
N PHE A 189 -14.59 -0.18 -7.14
CA PHE A 189 -15.81 -0.22 -7.94
C PHE A 189 -15.86 -1.45 -8.84
N PRO A 190 -16.94 -2.24 -8.79
CA PRO A 190 -17.23 -3.18 -9.86
C PRO A 190 -17.70 -2.41 -11.09
N MET A 191 -16.98 -2.55 -12.20
CA MET A 191 -17.31 -1.92 -13.49
C MET A 191 -18.27 -2.84 -14.25
N LYS A 192 -19.56 -2.73 -13.92
CA LYS A 192 -20.63 -3.52 -14.56
C LYS A 192 -20.95 -2.91 -15.94
N GLY A 193 -20.60 -3.62 -17.01
CA GLY A 193 -20.88 -3.21 -18.39
C GLY A 193 -19.61 -2.76 -19.14
N THR A 194 -19.24 -1.48 -19.05
CA THR A 194 -18.11 -0.91 -19.80
C THR A 194 -16.97 -0.45 -18.88
N THR A 195 -15.74 -0.50 -19.41
CA THR A 195 -14.55 0.06 -18.77
C THR A 195 -14.01 1.27 -19.55
N LYS A 196 -14.91 2.08 -20.11
CA LYS A 196 -14.53 3.27 -20.87
C LYS A 196 -13.98 4.33 -19.89
N SER A 197 -13.18 5.23 -20.43
CA SER A 197 -12.59 6.32 -19.66
C SER A 197 -13.63 7.19 -18.94
N CYS A 198 -14.78 7.44 -19.55
CA CYS A 198 -15.87 8.20 -18.95
C CYS A 198 -16.45 7.52 -17.71
N ASP A 199 -16.63 6.20 -17.74
CA ASP A 199 -17.11 5.42 -16.59
C ASP A 199 -16.12 5.49 -15.43
N ILE A 200 -14.83 5.32 -15.75
CA ILE A 200 -13.73 5.39 -14.78
C ILE A 200 -13.62 6.82 -14.21
N PHE A 201 -13.80 7.84 -15.04
CA PHE A 201 -13.77 9.23 -14.63
C PHE A 201 -14.95 9.58 -13.72
N ASN A 202 -16.15 9.07 -14.01
CA ASN A 202 -17.31 9.22 -13.13
C ASN A 202 -17.07 8.55 -11.76
N ALA A 203 -16.51 7.34 -11.75
CA ALA A 203 -16.14 6.66 -10.51
C ALA A 203 -15.09 7.45 -9.70
N LEU A 204 -14.12 8.06 -10.38
CA LEU A 204 -13.17 8.98 -9.75
C LEU A 204 -13.88 10.19 -9.14
N LYS A 205 -14.74 10.89 -9.89
CA LYS A 205 -15.48 12.05 -9.36
C LYS A 205 -16.33 11.71 -8.14
N LEU A 206 -17.03 10.57 -8.18
CA LEU A 206 -17.81 10.08 -7.04
C LEU A 206 -16.93 9.85 -5.81
N THR A 207 -15.72 9.32 -6.02
CA THR A 207 -14.74 9.10 -4.95
C THR A 207 -14.26 10.43 -4.39
N LEU A 208 -13.84 11.37 -5.23
CA LEU A 208 -13.35 12.68 -4.78
C LEU A 208 -14.43 13.45 -4.02
N ASN A 209 -15.66 13.48 -4.54
CA ASN A 209 -16.80 14.10 -3.87
C ASN A 209 -17.12 13.46 -2.51
N ARG A 210 -16.97 12.13 -2.39
CA ARG A 210 -17.19 11.41 -1.12
C ARG A 210 -16.21 11.85 -0.03
N PHE A 211 -14.99 12.24 -0.40
CA PHE A 211 -13.96 12.70 0.52
C PHE A 211 -13.83 14.24 0.57
N ASP A 212 -14.75 14.98 -0.06
CA ASP A 212 -14.70 16.44 -0.20
C ASP A 212 -13.41 16.98 -0.83
N ILE A 213 -12.86 16.17 -1.75
CA ILE A 213 -11.63 16.47 -2.46
C ILE A 213 -11.95 17.18 -3.77
N LYS A 214 -11.30 18.32 -4.01
CA LYS A 214 -11.42 19.04 -5.28
C LYS A 214 -10.48 18.45 -6.31
N LEU A 215 -10.96 18.29 -7.54
CA LEU A 215 -10.15 17.79 -8.67
C LEU A 215 -8.90 18.66 -8.93
N ASN A 216 -8.97 19.97 -8.64
CA ASN A 216 -7.83 20.88 -8.82
C ASN A 216 -6.72 20.67 -7.80
N ASN A 217 -6.98 19.93 -6.72
CA ASN A 217 -5.97 19.57 -5.74
C ASN A 217 -5.12 18.39 -6.21
N LEU A 218 -5.53 17.66 -7.27
CA LEU A 218 -4.74 16.57 -7.84
C LEU A 218 -3.41 17.10 -8.39
N SER A 219 -2.29 16.68 -7.83
CA SER A 219 -0.96 17.00 -8.37
C SER A 219 -0.42 15.95 -9.36
N GLY A 220 -0.96 14.73 -9.31
CA GLY A 220 -0.52 13.64 -10.18
C GLY A 220 -1.49 12.48 -10.26
N VAL A 221 -1.31 11.68 -11.31
CA VAL A 221 -2.06 10.45 -11.58
C VAL A 221 -1.12 9.35 -12.09
N ILE A 222 -1.25 8.16 -11.51
CA ILE A 222 -0.54 6.96 -11.93
C ILE A 222 -1.56 5.98 -12.47
N THR A 223 -1.35 5.40 -13.65
CA THR A 223 -2.28 4.45 -14.29
C THR A 223 -1.57 3.21 -14.81
N ASP A 224 -2.29 2.16 -15.19
CA ASP A 224 -1.75 0.95 -15.82
C ASP A 224 -1.40 1.14 -17.30
N GLY A 225 -1.49 2.36 -17.86
CA GLY A 225 -1.15 2.61 -19.26
C GLY A 225 -2.13 2.00 -20.27
N ALA A 226 -3.28 1.44 -19.85
CA ALA A 226 -4.28 0.93 -20.76
C ALA A 226 -4.84 2.06 -21.65
N PRO A 227 -5.29 1.79 -22.89
CA PRO A 227 -5.81 2.83 -23.79
C PRO A 227 -6.94 3.68 -23.18
N SER A 228 -7.82 3.09 -22.37
CA SER A 228 -8.88 3.82 -21.65
C SER A 228 -8.35 4.75 -20.56
N MET A 229 -7.12 4.55 -20.08
CA MET A 229 -6.47 5.40 -19.08
C MET A 229 -5.66 6.52 -19.72
N VAL A 230 -4.85 6.22 -20.73
CA VAL A 230 -3.85 7.15 -21.30
C VAL A 230 -4.15 7.64 -22.72
N GLY A 231 -5.28 7.25 -23.31
CA GLY A 231 -5.71 7.71 -24.63
C GLY A 231 -5.66 9.24 -24.78
N LYS A 232 -5.15 9.72 -25.91
CA LYS A 232 -4.83 11.14 -26.12
C LYS A 232 -6.03 12.09 -25.96
N ASN A 233 -7.20 11.68 -26.46
CA ASN A 233 -8.41 12.51 -26.47
C ASN A 233 -9.47 11.99 -25.49
N GLU A 234 -9.58 10.67 -25.38
CA GLU A 234 -10.62 10.00 -24.59
C GLU A 234 -10.02 9.07 -23.52
N GLY A 235 -8.77 9.24 -23.10
CA GLY A 235 -8.24 8.55 -21.93
C GLY A 235 -8.66 9.24 -20.64
N LEU A 236 -8.73 8.50 -19.53
CA LEU A 236 -8.98 9.06 -18.19
C LEU A 236 -8.10 10.29 -17.92
N VAL A 237 -6.79 10.20 -18.19
CA VAL A 237 -5.86 11.31 -17.91
C VAL A 237 -6.16 12.52 -18.79
N ALA A 238 -6.59 12.32 -20.04
CA ALA A 238 -7.02 13.41 -20.92
C ALA A 238 -8.30 14.09 -20.39
N LEU A 239 -9.25 13.31 -19.87
CA LEU A 239 -10.48 13.84 -19.24
C LEU A 239 -10.16 14.65 -17.98
N ILE A 240 -9.28 14.16 -17.11
CA ILE A 240 -8.83 14.90 -15.92
C ILE A 240 -8.18 16.22 -16.34
N LYS A 241 -7.23 16.18 -17.28
CA LYS A 241 -6.53 17.38 -17.77
C LYS A 241 -7.51 18.41 -18.34
N LYS A 242 -8.48 17.97 -19.15
CA LYS A 242 -9.51 18.85 -19.74
C LYS A 242 -10.32 19.58 -18.67
N GLU A 243 -10.71 18.89 -17.59
CA GLU A 243 -11.49 19.49 -16.51
C GLU A 243 -10.66 20.41 -15.61
N MET A 244 -9.41 20.03 -15.32
CA MET A 244 -8.47 20.89 -14.58
C MET A 244 -8.14 22.18 -15.35
N SER A 245 -7.94 22.09 -16.67
CA SER A 245 -7.70 23.27 -17.52
C SER A 245 -8.88 24.23 -17.53
N ALA A 246 -10.12 23.73 -17.48
CA ALA A 246 -11.31 24.58 -17.38
C ALA A 246 -11.38 25.38 -16.07
N CYS A 247 -10.70 24.92 -15.02
CA CYS A 247 -10.68 25.55 -13.71
C CYS A 247 -9.40 26.34 -13.40
N GLY A 248 -8.52 26.55 -14.40
CA GLY A 248 -7.28 27.32 -14.24
C GLY A 248 -6.20 26.63 -13.39
N ALA A 249 -6.29 25.32 -13.19
CA ALA A 249 -5.37 24.55 -12.36
C ALA A 249 -4.05 24.19 -13.08
N LEU A 250 -3.00 24.00 -12.27
CA LEU A 250 -1.63 23.68 -12.68
C LEU A 250 -1.47 22.28 -13.29
N GLN A 251 -0.29 22.08 -13.89
CA GLN A 251 0.16 20.91 -14.63
C GLN A 251 0.02 19.59 -13.84
N LEU A 252 -0.82 18.67 -14.33
CA LEU A 252 -0.98 17.32 -13.78
C LEU A 252 0.18 16.41 -14.17
N MET A 253 0.88 15.86 -13.18
CA MET A 253 1.92 14.84 -13.41
C MET A 253 1.27 13.51 -13.79
N GLN A 254 1.73 12.89 -14.86
CA GLN A 254 1.20 11.62 -15.35
C GLN A 254 2.31 10.58 -15.41
N TYR A 255 2.11 9.45 -14.73
CA TYR A 255 3.01 8.31 -14.80
C TYR A 255 2.27 7.03 -15.17
N HIS A 256 2.93 6.18 -15.94
CA HIS A 256 2.53 4.78 -16.06
C HIS A 256 3.15 4.01 -14.90
N CYS A 257 2.33 3.21 -14.21
CA CYS A 257 2.71 2.38 -13.06
C CYS A 257 4.05 1.66 -13.28
N ILE A 258 5.02 1.97 -12.44
CA ILE A 258 6.41 1.51 -12.58
C ILE A 258 6.52 -0.03 -12.54
N ILE A 259 5.71 -0.68 -11.70
CA ILE A 259 5.65 -2.15 -11.58
C ILE A 259 5.01 -2.76 -12.82
N HIS A 260 4.00 -2.11 -13.39
CA HIS A 260 3.40 -2.59 -14.62
C HIS A 260 4.38 -2.45 -15.78
N GLN A 261 5.05 -1.31 -15.93
CA GLN A 261 6.08 -1.11 -16.94
C GLN A 261 7.18 -2.18 -16.86
N GLU A 262 7.72 -2.43 -15.65
CA GLU A 262 8.72 -3.48 -15.43
C GLU A 262 8.20 -4.87 -15.81
N ASN A 263 6.99 -5.24 -15.38
CA ASN A 263 6.36 -6.50 -15.76
C ASN A 263 6.17 -6.63 -17.29
N VAL A 264 5.96 -5.53 -18.00
CA VAL A 264 5.85 -5.55 -19.46
C VAL A 264 7.24 -5.71 -20.10
N CYS A 265 8.27 -5.03 -19.60
CA CYS A 265 9.66 -5.28 -20.02
C CYS A 265 10.03 -6.75 -19.83
N ALA A 266 9.71 -7.32 -18.68
CA ALA A 266 10.03 -8.70 -18.34
C ALA A 266 9.43 -9.74 -19.32
N LYS A 267 8.35 -9.40 -20.04
CA LYS A 267 7.77 -10.28 -21.08
C LYS A 267 8.65 -10.37 -22.33
N SER A 268 9.61 -9.46 -22.55
CA SER A 268 10.50 -9.47 -23.71
C SER A 268 11.72 -10.38 -23.55
N VAL A 269 11.94 -10.98 -22.38
CA VAL A 269 13.07 -11.88 -22.08
C VAL A 269 13.16 -13.08 -23.03
N GLY A 270 12.06 -13.43 -23.73
CA GLY A 270 12.05 -14.51 -24.71
C GLY A 270 11.86 -15.91 -24.10
N PHE A 271 12.36 -16.95 -24.78
CA PHE A 271 12.38 -18.35 -24.32
C PHE A 271 11.00 -18.96 -23.98
N GLN A 272 9.95 -18.58 -24.73
CA GLN A 272 8.58 -19.08 -24.55
C GLN A 272 8.49 -20.62 -24.63
N THR A 273 9.32 -21.25 -25.45
CA THR A 273 9.37 -22.71 -25.57
C THR A 273 9.83 -23.36 -24.26
N ILE A 274 10.87 -22.80 -23.62
CA ILE A 274 11.37 -23.28 -22.32
C ILE A 274 10.29 -23.13 -21.25
N MET A 275 9.63 -21.97 -21.20
CA MET A 275 8.53 -21.74 -20.25
C MET A 275 7.40 -22.75 -20.44
N LYS A 276 6.97 -23.03 -21.68
CA LYS A 276 5.95 -24.04 -21.97
C LYS A 276 6.35 -25.41 -21.45
N ASP A 277 7.62 -25.79 -21.60
CA ASP A 277 8.11 -27.08 -21.13
C ASP A 277 8.19 -27.16 -19.60
N VAL A 278 8.65 -26.09 -18.93
CA VAL A 278 8.61 -25.99 -17.46
C VAL A 278 7.18 -26.10 -16.94
N VAL A 279 6.22 -25.43 -17.58
CA VAL A 279 4.79 -25.52 -17.20
C VAL A 279 4.28 -26.95 -17.37
N LYS A 280 4.64 -27.66 -18.45
CA LYS A 280 4.28 -29.08 -18.61
C LYS A 280 4.86 -29.97 -17.50
N ILE A 281 6.10 -29.70 -17.06
CA ILE A 281 6.75 -30.41 -15.95
C ILE A 281 5.99 -30.16 -14.65
N VAL A 282 5.71 -28.89 -14.32
CA VAL A 282 4.97 -28.51 -13.11
C VAL A 282 3.56 -29.11 -13.12
N ASN A 283 2.85 -29.02 -14.24
CA ASN A 283 1.51 -29.58 -14.39
C ASN A 283 1.51 -31.09 -14.24
N PHE A 284 2.52 -31.81 -14.72
CA PHE A 284 2.61 -33.25 -14.53
C PHE A 284 2.63 -33.66 -13.05
N ILE A 285 3.33 -32.89 -12.21
CA ILE A 285 3.41 -33.13 -10.77
C ILE A 285 2.12 -32.67 -10.08
N ARG A 286 1.63 -31.47 -10.42
CA ARG A 286 0.63 -30.78 -9.61
C ARG A 286 -0.82 -30.90 -10.07
N SER A 287 -1.08 -31.22 -11.33
CA SER A 287 -2.45 -31.37 -11.83
C SER A 287 -3.18 -32.59 -11.25
N ARG A 288 -2.44 -33.60 -10.77
CA ARG A 288 -2.98 -34.82 -10.17
C ARG A 288 -2.64 -34.87 -8.69
N ALA A 289 -3.66 -34.89 -7.83
CA ALA A 289 -3.50 -34.93 -6.38
C ALA A 289 -2.69 -36.14 -5.88
N LEU A 290 -2.76 -37.28 -6.59
CA LEU A 290 -1.93 -38.45 -6.27
C LEU A 290 -0.45 -38.16 -6.56
N ASN A 291 -0.12 -37.70 -7.77
CA ASN A 291 1.26 -37.37 -8.16
C ASN A 291 1.88 -36.34 -7.23
N HIS A 292 1.13 -35.33 -6.80
CA HIS A 292 1.63 -34.29 -5.89
C HIS A 292 1.98 -34.87 -4.50
N ARG A 293 1.11 -35.71 -3.93
CA ARG A 293 1.37 -36.37 -2.65
C ARG A 293 2.55 -37.33 -2.74
N GLU A 294 2.61 -38.15 -3.78
CA GLU A 294 3.72 -39.09 -4.00
C GLU A 294 5.04 -38.35 -4.21
N PHE A 295 5.05 -37.25 -4.97
CA PHE A 295 6.25 -36.43 -5.15
C PHE A 295 6.71 -35.78 -3.85
N LYS A 296 5.80 -35.30 -3.00
CA LYS A 296 6.14 -34.78 -1.66
C LYS A 296 6.76 -35.87 -0.78
N ASN A 297 6.17 -37.06 -0.76
CA ASN A 297 6.71 -38.19 0.00
C ASN A 297 8.11 -38.56 -0.51
N PHE A 298 8.28 -38.65 -1.82
CA PHE A 298 9.59 -38.89 -2.44
C PHE A 298 10.63 -37.85 -2.03
N LEU A 299 10.28 -36.55 -2.01
CA LEU A 299 11.18 -35.49 -1.56
C LEU A 299 11.53 -35.60 -0.07
N SER A 300 10.59 -36.05 0.77
CA SER A 300 10.83 -36.25 2.20
C SER A 300 11.71 -37.46 2.50
N GLU A 301 11.58 -38.53 1.70
CA GLU A 301 12.39 -39.75 1.85
C GLU A 301 13.88 -39.51 1.51
N ILE A 302 14.14 -38.55 0.60
CA ILE A 302 15.50 -38.21 0.15
C ILE A 302 16.05 -36.93 0.81
N ASP A 303 15.45 -36.50 1.91
CA ASP A 303 15.80 -35.30 2.70
C ASP A 303 16.12 -34.07 1.83
N ALA A 304 15.21 -33.76 0.89
CA ALA A 304 15.39 -32.62 0.00
C ALA A 304 15.25 -31.30 0.78
N GLU A 305 16.23 -30.39 0.63
CA GLU A 305 16.15 -29.02 1.18
C GLU A 305 14.84 -28.30 0.83
N GLN A 306 14.26 -28.58 -0.34
CA GLN A 306 12.99 -28.04 -0.78
C GLN A 306 11.93 -29.15 -0.82
N GLY A 307 10.88 -29.03 0.00
CA GLY A 307 9.84 -30.07 0.15
C GLY A 307 8.69 -30.08 -0.87
N ASP A 308 8.71 -29.24 -1.91
CA ASP A 308 7.66 -29.24 -2.96
C ASP A 308 8.04 -28.41 -4.21
N VAL A 309 7.30 -28.59 -5.32
CA VAL A 309 7.28 -27.65 -6.46
C VAL A 309 6.10 -26.67 -6.32
N ILE A 310 6.31 -25.41 -6.70
CA ILE A 310 5.28 -24.36 -6.63
C ILE A 310 4.32 -24.51 -7.82
N TYR A 311 3.01 -24.41 -7.59
CA TYR A 311 2.02 -24.38 -8.69
C TYR A 311 2.21 -23.13 -9.53
N PHE A 312 2.27 -23.30 -10.84
CA PHE A 312 2.34 -22.18 -11.76
C PHE A 312 0.95 -21.58 -11.95
N THR A 313 0.82 -20.28 -11.70
CA THR A 313 -0.36 -19.49 -12.06
C THR A 313 0.13 -18.29 -12.88
N ASP A 314 -0.45 -18.07 -14.06
CA ASP A 314 -0.08 -16.94 -14.93
C ASP A 314 -0.33 -15.56 -14.30
N VAL A 315 -1.11 -15.53 -13.21
CA VAL A 315 -1.61 -14.32 -12.54
C VAL A 315 -0.49 -13.45 -11.92
N HIS A 316 0.70 -13.99 -11.64
CA HIS A 316 1.79 -13.20 -11.04
C HIS A 316 3.18 -13.52 -11.60
N TRP A 317 3.84 -12.53 -12.21
CA TRP A 317 5.24 -12.61 -12.68
C TRP A 317 6.21 -13.08 -11.58
N LEU A 318 6.02 -12.61 -10.33
CA LEU A 318 6.79 -13.03 -9.14
C LEU A 318 6.73 -14.55 -8.87
N SER A 319 5.67 -15.23 -9.29
CA SER A 319 5.56 -16.68 -9.17
C SER A 319 6.45 -17.40 -10.18
N ARG A 320 6.67 -16.81 -11.37
CA ARG A 320 7.43 -17.43 -12.46
C ARG A 320 8.90 -17.64 -12.09
N GLY A 321 9.56 -16.63 -11.53
CA GLY A 321 10.96 -16.76 -11.09
C GLY A 321 11.15 -17.80 -10.00
N LYS A 322 10.23 -17.84 -9.02
CA LYS A 322 10.25 -18.84 -7.94
C LYS A 322 10.01 -20.26 -8.46
N VAL A 323 9.08 -20.43 -9.40
CA VAL A 323 8.79 -21.72 -10.06
C VAL A 323 9.99 -22.19 -10.85
N LEU A 324 10.55 -21.34 -11.73
CA LEU A 324 11.75 -21.65 -12.52
C LEU A 324 12.90 -22.11 -11.63
N LYS A 325 13.21 -21.33 -10.59
CA LYS A 325 14.27 -21.66 -9.65
C LYS A 325 14.02 -22.97 -8.92
N ARG A 326 12.80 -23.20 -8.45
CA ARG A 326 12.43 -24.46 -7.76
C ARG A 326 12.56 -25.67 -8.68
N VAL A 327 12.09 -25.56 -9.92
CA VAL A 327 12.23 -26.62 -10.93
C VAL A 327 13.71 -26.83 -11.27
N PHE A 328 14.50 -25.76 -11.36
CA PHE A 328 15.94 -25.85 -11.62
C PHE A 328 16.68 -26.61 -10.52
N ASP A 329 16.37 -26.32 -9.26
CA ASP A 329 17.01 -26.96 -8.11
C ASP A 329 16.58 -28.43 -7.97
N LEU A 330 15.30 -28.73 -8.17
CA LEU A 330 14.74 -30.08 -8.07
C LEU A 330 14.84 -30.90 -9.37
N LYS A 331 15.43 -30.38 -10.44
CA LYS A 331 15.38 -30.96 -11.79
C LYS A 331 15.67 -32.47 -11.78
N ASN A 332 16.80 -32.92 -11.23
CA ASN A 332 17.19 -34.33 -11.20
C ASN A 332 16.12 -35.21 -10.52
N LYS A 333 15.65 -34.78 -9.34
CA LYS A 333 14.60 -35.43 -8.54
C LYS A 333 13.27 -35.50 -9.29
N ILE A 334 12.91 -34.44 -9.99
CA ILE A 334 11.69 -34.38 -10.83
C ILE A 334 11.76 -35.44 -11.93
N PHE A 335 12.92 -35.69 -12.52
CA PHE A 335 13.05 -36.66 -13.61
C PHE A 335 13.10 -38.10 -13.13
N GLU A 336 13.76 -38.37 -12.01
CA GLU A 336 13.70 -39.69 -11.36
C GLU A 336 12.24 -40.05 -11.04
N PHE A 337 11.50 -39.10 -10.45
CA PHE A 337 10.07 -39.27 -10.20
C PHE A 337 9.28 -39.47 -11.50
N ALA A 338 9.50 -38.66 -12.53
CA ALA A 338 8.79 -38.80 -13.80
C ALA A 338 9.06 -40.14 -14.49
N ALA A 339 10.31 -40.61 -14.46
CA ALA A 339 10.71 -41.91 -15.00
C ALA A 339 10.04 -43.07 -14.26
N SER A 340 9.92 -42.99 -12.93
CA SER A 340 9.18 -43.97 -12.12
C SER A 340 7.69 -44.07 -12.49
N LYS A 341 7.14 -43.02 -13.11
CA LYS A 341 5.77 -42.93 -13.62
C LYS A 341 5.66 -43.17 -15.13
N GLY A 342 6.74 -43.65 -15.77
CA GLY A 342 6.78 -43.94 -17.21
C GLY A 342 6.81 -42.70 -18.12
N LYS A 343 7.13 -41.51 -17.58
CA LYS A 343 7.22 -40.26 -18.35
C LYS A 343 8.67 -39.81 -18.49
N ILE A 344 9.11 -39.58 -19.74
CA ILE A 344 10.47 -39.14 -20.06
C ILE A 344 10.43 -37.73 -20.62
N PHE A 345 11.16 -36.81 -19.99
CA PHE A 345 11.38 -35.45 -20.48
C PHE A 345 12.72 -35.38 -21.23
N LYS A 346 12.68 -35.51 -22.57
CA LYS A 346 13.89 -35.60 -23.41
C LYS A 346 14.75 -34.33 -23.40
N GLN A 347 14.14 -33.18 -23.13
CA GLN A 347 14.79 -31.86 -23.16
C GLN A 347 15.94 -31.72 -22.15
N LEU A 348 16.05 -32.61 -21.18
CA LEU A 348 17.12 -32.58 -20.18
C LEU A 348 18.34 -33.37 -20.56
N ASN A 349 18.32 -34.03 -21.70
CA ASN A 349 19.55 -34.51 -22.31
C ASN A 349 20.08 -33.50 -23.33
N ASP A 350 19.30 -32.47 -23.65
CA ASP A 350 19.69 -31.39 -24.54
C ASP A 350 20.51 -30.35 -23.77
N SER A 351 21.80 -30.25 -24.13
CA SER A 351 22.73 -29.29 -23.55
C SER A 351 22.34 -27.84 -23.86
N GLU A 352 21.76 -27.57 -25.02
CA GLU A 352 21.31 -26.23 -25.39
C GLU A 352 20.10 -25.81 -24.53
N TRP A 353 19.12 -26.70 -24.41
CA TRP A 353 17.95 -26.45 -23.55
C TRP A 353 18.33 -26.20 -22.09
N LYS A 354 19.32 -26.93 -21.55
CA LYS A 354 19.84 -26.70 -20.19
C LYS A 354 20.40 -25.29 -20.01
N ASN A 355 21.18 -24.83 -20.98
CA ASN A 355 21.77 -23.49 -20.94
C ASN A 355 20.68 -22.41 -21.04
N ASP A 356 19.68 -22.60 -21.90
CA ASP A 356 18.53 -21.70 -22.04
C ASP A 356 17.69 -21.64 -20.77
N PHE A 357 17.42 -22.80 -20.18
CA PHE A 357 16.68 -22.91 -18.92
C PHE A 357 17.44 -22.27 -17.75
N ALA A 358 18.76 -22.44 -17.70
CA ALA A 358 19.61 -21.81 -16.71
C ALA A 358 19.62 -20.27 -16.85
N TYR A 359 19.82 -19.76 -18.06
CA TYR A 359 19.76 -18.33 -18.35
C TYR A 359 18.41 -17.75 -17.95
N LEU A 360 17.32 -18.35 -18.42
CA LEU A 360 15.96 -17.90 -18.14
C LEU A 360 15.67 -17.87 -16.63
N THR A 361 16.18 -18.87 -15.89
CA THR A 361 16.05 -18.91 -14.43
C THR A 361 16.76 -17.73 -13.78
N ASP A 362 18.01 -17.46 -14.14
CA ASP A 362 18.81 -16.37 -13.56
C ASP A 362 18.25 -14.98 -13.90
N ILE A 363 17.95 -14.70 -15.18
CA ILE A 363 17.40 -13.38 -15.58
C ILE A 363 16.03 -13.11 -14.95
N THR A 364 15.18 -14.15 -14.82
CA THR A 364 13.89 -14.00 -14.15
C THR A 364 14.05 -13.74 -12.66
N LEU A 365 15.07 -14.32 -12.00
CA LEU A 365 15.37 -14.02 -10.60
C LEU A 365 15.82 -12.57 -10.41
N HIS A 366 16.65 -12.04 -11.32
CA HIS A 366 17.06 -10.63 -11.31
C HIS A 366 15.88 -9.68 -11.48
N LEU A 367 14.97 -9.97 -12.43
CA LEU A 367 13.73 -9.20 -12.62
C LEU A 367 12.81 -9.29 -11.40
N ASN A 368 12.68 -10.47 -10.82
CA ASN A 368 11.92 -10.67 -9.58
C ASN A 368 12.52 -9.87 -8.40
N GLU A 369 13.85 -9.77 -8.31
CA GLU A 369 14.50 -8.93 -7.30
C GLU A 369 14.16 -7.44 -7.50
N LEU A 370 14.22 -6.94 -8.73
CA LEU A 370 13.80 -5.58 -9.07
C LEU A 370 12.33 -5.36 -8.69
N ASN A 371 11.43 -6.24 -9.12
CA ASN A 371 10.00 -6.14 -8.85
C ASN A 371 9.69 -6.07 -7.35
N LEU A 372 10.35 -6.91 -6.53
CA LEU A 372 10.23 -6.87 -5.07
C LEU A 372 10.76 -5.57 -4.47
N ARG A 373 11.82 -4.98 -5.04
CA ARG A 373 12.32 -3.67 -4.62
C ARG A 373 11.33 -2.55 -4.95
N LEU A 374 10.67 -2.59 -6.11
CA LEU A 374 9.67 -1.60 -6.54
C LEU A 374 8.35 -1.65 -5.72
N GLN A 375 8.07 -2.78 -5.08
CA GLN A 375 6.86 -2.99 -4.25
C GLN A 375 7.05 -2.63 -2.77
N ARG A 376 8.25 -2.18 -2.36
CA ARG A 376 8.47 -1.84 -0.95
C ARG A 376 7.63 -0.62 -0.56
N GLN A 377 7.14 -0.63 0.68
CA GLN A 377 6.37 0.48 1.22
C GLN A 377 7.27 1.70 1.47
N ASN A 378 6.65 2.88 1.55
CA ASN A 378 7.30 4.15 1.91
C ASN A 378 8.42 4.61 0.97
N GLN A 379 8.40 4.18 -0.29
CA GLN A 379 9.32 4.71 -1.30
C GLN A 379 8.78 5.98 -1.95
N LEU A 380 9.69 6.91 -2.23
CA LEU A 380 9.43 8.08 -3.06
C LEU A 380 9.72 7.74 -4.52
N ILE A 381 9.13 8.52 -5.43
CA ILE A 381 9.22 8.27 -6.87
C ILE A 381 10.65 8.28 -7.40
N HIS A 382 11.53 9.13 -6.85
CA HIS A 382 12.94 9.16 -7.25
C HIS A 382 13.67 7.87 -6.84
N ASN A 383 13.40 7.32 -5.65
CA ASN A 383 14.01 6.06 -5.22
C ASN A 383 13.57 4.89 -6.11
N LEU A 384 12.29 4.88 -6.50
CA LEU A 384 11.75 3.89 -7.43
C LEU A 384 12.45 3.98 -8.79
N PHE A 385 12.67 5.20 -9.29
CA PHE A 385 13.39 5.41 -10.55
C PHE A 385 14.88 5.08 -10.45
N ASP A 386 15.53 5.34 -9.31
CA ASP A 386 16.92 4.94 -9.07
C ASP A 386 17.08 3.41 -9.12
N HIS A 387 16.09 2.65 -8.66
CA HIS A 387 16.08 1.19 -8.82
C HIS A 387 16.03 0.76 -10.28
N ILE A 388 15.26 1.46 -11.12
CA ILE A 388 15.22 1.22 -12.57
C ILE A 388 16.58 1.53 -13.20
N LYS A 389 17.16 2.71 -12.94
CA LYS A 389 18.48 3.10 -13.46
C LYS A 389 19.58 2.13 -13.05
N ALA A 390 19.58 1.72 -11.78
CA ALA A 390 20.52 0.72 -11.29
C ALA A 390 20.36 -0.62 -12.01
N PHE A 391 19.12 -1.01 -12.36
CA PHE A 391 18.87 -2.23 -13.12
C PHE A 391 19.28 -2.10 -14.60
N GLU A 392 19.01 -0.97 -15.27
CA GLU A 392 19.49 -0.69 -16.63
C GLU A 392 21.03 -0.80 -16.71
N ASN A 393 21.75 -0.27 -15.71
CA ASN A 393 23.20 -0.40 -15.59
C ASN A 393 23.64 -1.86 -15.37
N LYS A 394 22.89 -2.64 -14.59
CA LYS A 394 23.15 -4.08 -14.45
C LYS A 394 22.94 -4.83 -15.75
N LEU A 395 21.89 -4.53 -16.52
CA LEU A 395 21.66 -5.13 -17.84
C LEU A 395 22.84 -4.85 -18.77
N LEU A 396 23.31 -3.60 -18.85
CA LEU A 396 24.48 -3.24 -19.64
C LEU A 396 25.74 -4.02 -19.20
N LEU A 397 25.98 -4.12 -17.89
CA LEU A 397 27.08 -4.90 -17.35
C LEU A 397 26.99 -6.38 -17.75
N TRP A 398 25.81 -6.99 -17.62
CA TRP A 398 25.57 -8.40 -17.95
C TRP A 398 25.71 -8.67 -19.45
N GLU A 399 25.23 -7.76 -20.30
CA GLU A 399 25.44 -7.84 -21.74
C GLU A 399 26.94 -7.89 -22.08
N ILE A 400 27.73 -6.95 -21.54
CA ILE A 400 29.18 -6.88 -21.78
C ILE A 400 29.88 -8.14 -21.27
N GLN A 401 29.49 -8.65 -20.11
CA GLN A 401 30.07 -9.85 -19.53
C GLN A 401 29.73 -11.11 -20.33
N LEU A 402 28.48 -11.28 -20.75
CA LEU A 402 28.06 -12.41 -21.57
C LEU A 402 28.77 -12.40 -22.93
N LYS A 403 28.98 -11.24 -23.57
CA LYS A 403 29.81 -11.15 -24.79
C LYS A 403 31.27 -11.62 -24.58
N LYS A 404 31.74 -11.63 -23.34
CA LYS A 404 33.07 -12.12 -22.93
C LYS A 404 33.02 -13.51 -22.29
N TYR A 405 31.94 -14.27 -22.49
CA TYR A 405 31.74 -15.60 -21.90
C TYR A 405 31.78 -15.63 -20.36
N ASN A 406 31.57 -14.49 -19.70
CA ASN A 406 31.58 -14.38 -18.25
C ASN A 406 30.17 -14.54 -17.69
N THR A 407 29.95 -15.64 -16.95
CA THR A 407 28.66 -16.00 -16.34
C THR A 407 28.61 -15.72 -14.82
N THR A 408 29.47 -14.84 -14.29
CA THR A 408 29.56 -14.56 -12.84
C THR A 408 28.22 -14.18 -12.21
N HIS A 409 27.38 -13.42 -12.91
CA HIS A 409 26.05 -13.02 -12.43
C HIS A 409 24.91 -13.96 -12.84
N PHE A 410 25.25 -15.12 -13.42
CA PHE A 410 24.34 -16.17 -13.87
C PHE A 410 24.71 -17.51 -13.20
N PRO A 411 24.43 -17.66 -11.89
CA PRO A 411 24.85 -18.81 -11.09
C PRO A 411 24.17 -20.14 -11.48
N CYS A 412 23.02 -20.12 -12.15
CA CYS A 412 22.45 -21.33 -12.72
C CYS A 412 23.21 -21.72 -14.00
N MET A 413 23.57 -20.73 -14.84
CA MET A 413 24.32 -20.99 -16.08
C MET A 413 25.73 -21.49 -15.80
N SER A 414 26.41 -20.97 -14.77
CA SER A 414 27.76 -21.39 -14.41
C SER A 414 27.88 -22.86 -14.01
N LYS A 415 26.75 -23.54 -13.74
CA LYS A 415 26.71 -24.99 -13.47
C LYS A 415 26.80 -25.86 -14.73
N TYR A 416 26.70 -25.26 -15.91
CA TYR A 416 26.76 -25.96 -17.19
C TYR A 416 27.94 -25.49 -18.03
N ASN A 417 28.36 -26.35 -18.96
CA ASN A 417 29.39 -25.99 -19.93
C ASN A 417 28.74 -25.17 -21.06
N VAL A 418 28.81 -23.85 -20.95
CA VAL A 418 28.18 -22.92 -21.90
C VAL A 418 29.09 -22.76 -23.12
N THR A 419 28.63 -23.21 -24.28
CA THR A 419 29.40 -23.17 -25.54
C THR A 419 29.29 -21.85 -26.28
N SER A 420 28.18 -21.13 -26.12
CA SER A 420 27.97 -19.77 -26.65
C SER A 420 27.07 -18.97 -25.71
N THR A 421 27.42 -17.70 -25.55
CA THR A 421 26.67 -16.72 -24.74
C THR A 421 26.08 -15.57 -25.56
N GLU A 422 26.32 -15.55 -26.88
CA GLU A 422 25.92 -14.44 -27.77
C GLU A 422 24.40 -14.24 -27.77
N LYS A 423 23.62 -15.33 -27.91
CA LYS A 423 22.15 -15.28 -27.87
C LYS A 423 21.59 -14.69 -26.58
N TYR A 424 22.27 -14.90 -25.45
CA TYR A 424 21.85 -14.36 -24.16
C TYR A 424 22.20 -12.89 -24.01
N ALA A 425 23.34 -12.45 -24.58
CA ALA A 425 23.70 -11.05 -24.62
C ALA A 425 22.71 -10.25 -25.50
N GLU A 426 22.31 -10.80 -26.64
CA GLU A 426 21.28 -10.21 -27.51
C GLU A 426 19.93 -10.09 -26.78
N ALA A 427 19.49 -11.15 -26.09
CA ALA A 427 18.27 -11.11 -25.28
C ALA A 427 18.32 -10.06 -24.15
N ILE A 428 19.49 -9.82 -23.54
CA ILE A 428 19.67 -8.71 -22.58
C ILE A 428 19.60 -7.35 -23.27
N SER A 429 20.16 -7.22 -24.47
CA SER A 429 20.11 -5.99 -25.26
C SER A 429 18.65 -5.61 -25.58
N ASP A 430 17.85 -6.59 -26.01
CA ASP A 430 16.41 -6.41 -26.26
C ASP A 430 15.65 -6.01 -25.00
N LEU A 431 15.94 -6.66 -23.86
CA LEU A 431 15.34 -6.31 -22.58
C LEU A 431 15.69 -4.88 -22.18
N LYS A 432 16.97 -4.48 -22.30
CA LYS A 432 17.43 -3.12 -22.02
C LYS A 432 16.70 -2.10 -22.90
N LEU A 433 16.54 -2.38 -24.20
CA LEU A 433 15.78 -1.53 -25.11
C LEU A 433 14.32 -1.34 -24.64
N GLN A 434 13.68 -2.38 -24.11
CA GLN A 434 12.32 -2.25 -23.55
C GLN A 434 12.28 -1.34 -22.31
N PHE A 435 13.26 -1.44 -21.41
CA PHE A 435 13.38 -0.50 -20.30
C PHE A 435 13.59 0.92 -20.83
N ASP A 436 14.48 1.09 -21.81
CA ASP A 436 14.79 2.40 -22.37
C ASP A 436 13.56 3.11 -22.93
N LEU A 437 12.70 2.37 -23.65
CA LEU A 437 11.50 2.87 -24.30
C LEU A 437 10.31 3.07 -23.35
N ARG A 438 10.20 2.29 -22.28
CA ARG A 438 8.99 2.31 -21.44
C ARG A 438 9.04 3.41 -20.40
N PHE A 439 10.18 3.61 -19.75
CA PHE A 439 10.34 4.58 -18.64
C PHE A 439 10.59 6.03 -19.12
N LEU A 440 10.15 6.39 -20.33
CA LEU A 440 10.34 7.73 -20.89
C LEU A 440 9.64 8.83 -20.07
N ASP A 441 8.50 8.52 -19.46
CA ASP A 441 7.78 9.43 -18.56
C ASP A 441 8.57 9.73 -17.28
N PHE A 442 9.30 8.75 -16.75
CA PHE A 442 10.23 8.98 -15.64
C PHE A 442 11.47 9.75 -16.08
N LYS A 443 12.09 9.39 -17.21
CA LYS A 443 13.26 10.08 -17.77
C LYS A 443 12.98 11.56 -18.06
N ALA A 444 11.79 11.88 -18.58
CA ALA A 444 11.36 13.25 -18.83
C ALA A 444 11.29 14.13 -17.56
N ASN A 445 11.12 13.50 -16.39
CA ASN A 445 10.99 14.17 -15.10
C ASN A 445 12.22 14.01 -14.20
N GLU A 446 13.30 13.42 -14.71
CA GLU A 446 14.50 13.11 -13.92
C GLU A 446 15.13 14.34 -13.27
N LYS A 447 15.13 15.48 -13.96
CA LYS A 447 15.61 16.75 -13.39
C LYS A 447 14.91 17.13 -12.08
N TYR A 448 13.61 16.89 -11.97
CA TYR A 448 12.84 17.17 -10.76
C TYR A 448 13.17 16.17 -9.64
N PHE A 449 13.45 14.91 -10.00
CA PHE A 449 13.89 13.90 -9.04
C PHE A 449 15.25 14.25 -8.47
N ASN A 450 16.20 14.65 -9.32
CA ASN A 450 17.55 15.04 -8.91
C ASN A 450 17.54 16.32 -8.07
N LEU A 451 16.65 17.28 -8.36
CA LEU A 451 16.48 18.48 -7.55
C LEU A 451 16.09 18.16 -6.11
N PHE A 452 15.35 17.07 -5.91
CA PHE A 452 14.98 16.59 -4.58
C PHE A 452 16.07 15.72 -3.93
N SER A 453 16.65 14.78 -4.69
CA SER A 453 17.54 13.74 -4.13
C SER A 453 18.99 14.17 -3.97
N ILE A 454 19.49 15.00 -4.91
CA ILE A 454 20.88 15.46 -4.96
C ILE A 454 20.94 16.95 -5.33
N PRO A 455 20.25 17.84 -4.58
CA PRO A 455 20.10 19.24 -4.94
C PRO A 455 21.44 19.88 -5.27
N PHE A 456 22.47 19.71 -4.43
CA PHE A 456 23.80 20.31 -4.55
C PHE A 456 24.73 19.72 -5.62
N SER A 457 24.30 18.67 -6.31
CA SER A 457 25.06 18.08 -7.42
C SER A 457 24.54 18.53 -8.79
N LEU A 458 23.51 19.37 -8.82
CA LEU A 458 22.98 19.96 -10.05
C LEU A 458 23.78 21.19 -10.46
N SER A 459 23.87 21.42 -11.78
CA SER A 459 24.33 22.71 -12.27
C SER A 459 23.26 23.77 -11.95
N ILE A 460 23.69 25.02 -11.70
CA ILE A 460 22.77 26.13 -11.44
C ILE A 460 21.81 26.33 -12.63
N GLU A 461 22.31 26.07 -13.84
CA GLU A 461 21.57 26.12 -15.11
C GLU A 461 20.41 25.11 -15.18
N ASP A 462 20.52 23.99 -14.46
CA ASP A 462 19.48 22.94 -14.40
C ASP A 462 18.39 23.21 -13.37
N VAL A 463 18.59 24.17 -12.47
CA VAL A 463 17.60 24.56 -11.47
C VAL A 463 16.62 25.56 -12.10
N PRO A 464 15.30 25.48 -11.86
CA PRO A 464 14.38 26.52 -12.32
C PRO A 464 14.66 27.89 -11.68
N GLU A 465 14.61 28.98 -12.47
CA GLU A 465 14.93 30.35 -12.01
C GLU A 465 14.13 30.80 -10.79
N ASN A 466 12.87 30.37 -10.67
CA ASN A 466 11.99 30.67 -9.54
C ASN A 466 12.42 30.02 -8.21
N ILE A 467 13.48 29.20 -8.23
CA ILE A 467 14.00 28.44 -7.10
C ILE A 467 15.44 28.86 -6.74
N TRP A 468 16.16 29.53 -7.64
CA TRP A 468 17.59 29.87 -7.51
C TRP A 468 17.98 30.60 -6.21
N MET A 469 17.26 31.66 -5.84
CA MET A 469 17.60 32.48 -4.65
C MET A 469 17.40 31.77 -3.31
N LYS A 470 16.67 30.65 -3.29
CA LYS A 470 16.36 29.85 -2.10
C LYS A 470 17.25 28.61 -1.97
N TYR A 471 17.90 28.24 -3.07
CA TYR A 471 18.86 27.14 -3.20
C TYR A 471 20.19 27.40 -2.47
N THR A 472 20.50 28.66 -2.13
CA THR A 472 21.70 29.06 -1.37
C THR A 472 21.53 29.01 0.16
N SER A 473 20.37 28.55 0.67
CA SER A 473 20.13 28.40 2.11
C SER A 473 20.39 26.96 2.58
N ASP A 474 20.92 26.77 3.80
CA ASP A 474 21.33 25.48 4.39
C ASP A 474 20.24 24.39 4.48
N ASN A 475 19.03 24.64 3.96
CA ASN A 475 17.85 23.78 4.10
C ASN A 475 17.08 23.59 2.77
N VAL A 476 17.81 23.46 1.66
CA VAL A 476 17.30 23.36 0.28
C VAL A 476 16.14 22.37 0.13
N GLY A 477 16.21 21.18 0.75
CA GLY A 477 15.15 20.17 0.65
C GLY A 477 13.79 20.60 1.22
N GLN A 478 13.78 21.30 2.38
CA GLN A 478 12.53 21.82 2.96
C GLN A 478 12.03 23.06 2.23
N VAL A 479 12.93 23.88 1.69
CA VAL A 479 12.58 25.15 1.04
C VAL A 479 12.05 24.92 -0.39
N LEU A 480 12.61 23.95 -1.13
CA LEU A 480 12.12 23.52 -2.44
C LEU A 480 10.67 23.02 -2.37
N TYR A 481 10.39 22.14 -1.40
CA TYR A 481 9.06 21.57 -1.23
C TYR A 481 8.05 22.60 -0.72
N LYS A 482 8.43 23.45 0.26
CA LYS A 482 7.56 24.53 0.72
C LYS A 482 7.16 25.45 -0.43
N HIS A 483 8.04 25.74 -1.39
CA HIS A 483 7.71 26.68 -2.46
C HIS A 483 6.85 26.07 -3.57
N SER A 484 7.15 24.84 -4.03
CA SER A 484 6.34 24.14 -5.03
C SER A 484 4.88 23.93 -4.61
N PHE A 485 4.60 23.90 -3.30
CA PHE A 485 3.30 23.54 -2.73
C PHE A 485 2.68 24.63 -1.83
N SER A 486 3.24 25.84 -1.78
CA SER A 486 2.86 26.89 -0.80
C SER A 486 1.50 27.58 -1.01
N ASN A 487 0.71 27.28 -2.05
CA ASN A 487 -0.50 28.06 -2.32
C ASN A 487 -1.82 27.29 -2.42
N ASN A 488 -1.88 25.98 -2.14
CA ASN A 488 -3.12 25.24 -1.83
C ASN A 488 -2.75 23.84 -1.34
N GLU A 489 -3.57 23.25 -0.47
CA GLU A 489 -3.51 21.82 -0.14
C GLU A 489 -3.54 21.01 -1.44
N GLN A 490 -2.41 20.42 -1.82
CA GLN A 490 -2.28 19.62 -3.04
C GLN A 490 -2.09 18.16 -2.63
N GLU A 491 -3.06 17.35 -3.01
CA GLU A 491 -3.10 15.92 -2.75
C GLU A 491 -2.54 15.21 -4.00
N CYS A 492 -1.61 14.27 -3.83
CA CYS A 492 -1.18 13.41 -4.94
C CYS A 492 -2.12 12.20 -5.03
N PHE A 493 -2.47 11.73 -6.23
CA PHE A 493 -3.42 10.62 -6.35
C PHE A 493 -2.83 9.48 -7.16
N LYS A 494 -3.09 8.25 -6.71
CA LYS A 494 -2.62 7.03 -7.35
C LYS A 494 -3.82 6.19 -7.75
N ILE A 495 -4.31 6.38 -8.97
CA ILE A 495 -5.44 5.58 -9.48
C ILE A 495 -4.92 4.26 -10.07
N SER A 496 -4.66 3.27 -9.22
CA SER A 496 -4.19 1.95 -9.67
C SER A 496 -5.36 1.01 -9.98
N LYS A 497 -5.56 0.68 -11.25
CA LYS A 497 -6.49 -0.37 -11.66
C LYS A 497 -5.87 -1.75 -11.41
N TYR A 498 -6.62 -2.63 -10.74
CA TYR A 498 -6.29 -4.06 -10.63
C TYR A 498 -7.39 -4.85 -11.33
N TRP A 499 -7.00 -5.62 -12.35
CA TRP A 499 -7.82 -6.72 -12.84
C TRP A 499 -7.57 -7.89 -11.89
N ILE A 500 -8.60 -8.35 -11.19
CA ILE A 500 -8.58 -9.63 -10.49
C ILE A 500 -8.90 -10.72 -11.51
#